data_AF-A0A965FSN9-F1
#
_entry.id   AF-A0A965FSN9-F1
#
_cell.length_a   1.000
_cell.length_b   1.000
_cell.length_c   1.000
_cell.angle_alpha   90.00
_cell.angle_beta   90.00
_cell.angle_gamma   90.00
#
_symmetry.space_group_name_H-M   'P 1'
#
loop_
_entity.id
_entity.type
_entity.pdbx_description
1 polymer ?
#
loop_
_entity_poly.entity_id
_entity_poly.type
_entity_poly.pdbx_seq_one_letter_code
_entity_poly.pdbx_strand_id
1 'polypeptide(L)'
;MEREEKKRLDRNLIAPGREIVKLERRLFLKKGLSLGALTMLSGCDVTDAESVQKVLWTMSRWNDGVQAAIFDPNKLAPTYPESAITQPFPFNAFYAEAEAPRVDGSGYRLEVGGLVRE
;
A
#
# COMPACT_ATOMS: atom_id res chain seq x y z
N MET A 1 -59.12 36.60 -15.83
CA MET A 1 -58.29 36.00 -16.89
C MET A 1 -57.13 35.32 -16.20
N GLU A 2 -57.13 34.00 -16.26
CA GLU A 2 -56.34 33.08 -15.43
C GLU A 2 -54.84 33.07 -15.74
N ARG A 3 -54.08 32.79 -14.66
CA ARG A 3 -52.91 31.91 -14.56
C ARG A 3 -51.81 32.05 -15.62
N GLU A 4 -50.59 32.34 -15.16
CA GLU A 4 -49.45 31.43 -15.30
C GLU A 4 -48.35 31.85 -14.31
N GLU A 5 -48.56 31.56 -13.03
CA GLU A 5 -47.44 31.47 -12.09
C GLU A 5 -46.70 30.16 -12.40
N LYS A 6 -45.79 30.22 -13.38
CA LYS A 6 -44.89 29.11 -13.70
C LYS A 6 -44.05 28.80 -12.47
N LYS A 7 -44.52 27.83 -11.69
CA LYS A 7 -43.83 27.21 -10.55
C LYS A 7 -42.45 26.78 -11.04
N ARG A 8 -41.44 27.61 -10.78
CA ARG A 8 -40.05 27.33 -11.09
C ARG A 8 -39.68 26.09 -10.26
N LEU A 9 -39.74 24.91 -10.87
CA LEU A 9 -39.32 23.68 -10.23
C LEU A 9 -37.89 23.87 -9.76
N ASP A 10 -37.71 23.76 -8.44
CA ASP A 10 -36.41 23.90 -7.81
C ASP A 10 -35.50 22.81 -8.37
N ARG A 11 -34.41 23.23 -9.02
CA ARG A 11 -33.48 22.33 -9.74
C ARG A 11 -32.83 21.29 -8.81
N ASN A 12 -32.86 21.57 -7.50
CA ASN A 12 -32.41 20.69 -6.43
C ASN A 12 -33.34 19.49 -6.18
N LEU A 13 -34.56 19.48 -6.75
CA LEU A 13 -35.48 18.33 -6.67
C LEU A 13 -35.23 17.29 -7.78
N ILE A 14 -34.48 17.66 -8.83
CA ILE A 14 -34.30 16.84 -10.05
C ILE A 14 -32.93 16.15 -10.08
N ALA A 15 -31.93 16.70 -9.37
CA ALA A 15 -30.61 16.11 -9.25
C ALA A 15 -30.14 16.12 -7.79
N PRO A 16 -29.68 14.99 -7.24
CA PRO A 16 -29.17 14.95 -5.87
C PRO A 16 -27.99 15.92 -5.73
N GLY A 17 -28.01 16.71 -4.65
CA GLY A 17 -26.94 17.65 -4.36
C GLY A 17 -25.57 16.97 -4.30
N ARG A 18 -24.50 17.69 -4.66
CA ARG A 18 -23.11 17.18 -4.68
C ARG A 18 -22.70 16.49 -3.37
N GLU A 19 -23.24 16.93 -2.24
CA GLU A 19 -22.99 16.33 -0.92
C GLU A 19 -23.63 14.94 -0.79
N ILE A 20 -24.86 14.77 -1.27
CA ILE A 20 -25.58 13.49 -1.29
C ILE A 20 -24.81 12.47 -2.16
N VAL A 21 -24.40 12.88 -3.36
CA VAL A 21 -23.61 12.02 -4.26
C VAL A 21 -22.28 11.59 -3.63
N LYS A 22 -21.61 12.47 -2.87
CA LYS A 22 -20.37 12.12 -2.15
C LYS A 22 -20.63 11.14 -1.00
N LEU A 23 -21.72 11.32 -0.25
CA LEU A 23 -22.14 10.42 0.83
C LEU A 23 -22.45 9.02 0.28
N GLU A 24 -23.21 8.93 -0.80
CA GLU A 24 -23.55 7.67 -1.48
C GLU A 24 -22.31 6.92 -1.95
N ARG A 25 -21.35 7.60 -2.60
CA ARG A 25 -20.07 6.98 -3.00
C ARG A 25 -19.29 6.45 -1.81
N ARG A 26 -19.20 7.23 -0.73
CA ARG A 26 -18.48 6.83 0.49
C ARG A 26 -19.16 5.65 1.17
N LEU A 27 -20.49 5.63 1.22
CA LEU A 27 -21.26 4.52 1.78
C LEU A 27 -21.13 3.27 0.90
N PHE A 28 -21.22 3.40 -0.41
CA PHE A 28 -21.01 2.30 -1.35
C PHE A 28 -19.63 1.67 -1.19
N LEU A 29 -18.57 2.49 -1.15
CA LEU A 29 -17.20 2.01 -0.92
C LEU A 29 -17.05 1.32 0.44
N LYS A 30 -17.60 1.91 1.51
CA LYS A 30 -17.57 1.31 2.85
C LYS A 30 -18.30 -0.03 2.88
N LYS A 31 -19.50 -0.12 2.30
CA LYS A 31 -20.31 -1.33 2.30
C LYS A 31 -19.72 -2.43 1.41
N GLY A 32 -19.15 -2.06 0.26
CA GLY A 32 -18.43 -3.00 -0.61
C GLY A 32 -17.21 -3.62 0.08
N LEU A 33 -16.43 -2.80 0.80
CA LEU A 33 -15.30 -3.30 1.60
C LEU A 33 -15.76 -4.24 2.72
N SER A 34 -16.84 -3.90 3.43
CA SER A 34 -17.40 -4.76 4.49
C SER A 34 -17.89 -6.10 3.97
N LEU A 35 -18.55 -6.13 2.80
CA LEU A 35 -19.01 -7.37 2.20
C LEU A 35 -17.82 -8.25 1.74
N GLY A 36 -16.80 -7.65 1.13
CA GLY A 36 -15.57 -8.36 0.77
C GLY A 36 -14.83 -8.95 1.98
N ALA A 37 -14.78 -8.23 3.10
CA ALA A 37 -14.20 -8.74 4.34
C ALA A 37 -14.98 -9.95 4.88
N LEU A 38 -16.32 -9.87 4.92
CA LEU A 38 -17.16 -10.98 5.36
C LEU A 38 -16.97 -12.24 4.51
N THR A 39 -16.79 -12.09 3.19
CA THR A 39 -16.50 -13.24 2.31
C THR A 39 -15.13 -13.87 2.54
N MET A 40 -14.13 -13.12 3.04
CA MET A 40 -12.84 -13.69 3.43
C MET A 40 -12.91 -14.44 4.77
N LEU A 41 -13.79 -14.04 5.70
CA LEU A 41 -13.99 -14.76 6.96
C LEU A 41 -14.74 -16.10 6.78
N SER A 42 -15.48 -16.29 5.69
CA SER A 42 -16.14 -17.57 5.38
C SER A 42 -15.21 -18.62 4.76
N GLY A 43 -13.89 -18.40 4.77
CA GLY A 43 -12.88 -19.33 4.28
C GLY A 43 -12.80 -20.60 5.15
N CYS A 44 -13.67 -21.56 4.86
CA CYS A 44 -13.48 -22.94 5.30
C CYS A 44 -12.21 -23.49 4.64
N ASP A 45 -11.26 -23.86 5.50
CA ASP A 45 -10.01 -24.56 5.23
C ASP A 45 -8.79 -23.68 4.85
N VAL A 46 -8.08 -23.25 5.90
CA VAL A 46 -6.78 -22.54 5.85
C VAL A 46 -5.60 -23.53 5.70
N THR A 47 -5.85 -24.84 5.52
CA THR A 47 -4.77 -25.84 5.40
C THR A 47 -4.30 -26.09 3.97
N ASP A 48 -4.99 -25.58 2.95
CA ASP A 48 -4.52 -25.63 1.57
C ASP A 48 -3.46 -24.54 1.31
N ALA A 49 -2.20 -24.92 1.44
CA ALA A 49 -1.04 -24.06 1.23
C ALA A 49 -1.03 -23.38 -0.15
N GLU A 50 -1.59 -24.00 -1.18
CA GLU A 50 -1.61 -23.41 -2.53
C GLU A 50 -2.59 -22.23 -2.60
N SER A 51 -3.78 -22.38 -2.03
CA SER A 51 -4.78 -21.32 -1.97
C SER A 51 -4.30 -20.10 -1.18
N VAL A 52 -3.66 -20.33 -0.02
CA VAL A 52 -3.09 -19.27 0.82
C VAL A 52 -1.95 -18.56 0.09
N GLN A 53 -1.05 -19.30 -0.55
CA GLN A 53 0.03 -18.71 -1.34
C GLN A 53 -0.51 -17.84 -2.48
N LYS A 54 -1.57 -18.28 -3.17
CA LYS A 54 -2.19 -17.51 -4.25
C LYS A 54 -2.78 -16.19 -3.74
N VAL A 55 -3.41 -16.21 -2.57
CA VAL A 55 -3.93 -14.99 -1.92
C VAL A 55 -2.78 -14.05 -1.53
N LEU A 56 -1.72 -14.57 -0.91
CA LEU A 56 -0.55 -13.77 -0.54
C LEU A 56 0.13 -13.13 -1.75
N TRP A 57 0.30 -13.88 -2.85
CA TRP A 57 0.80 -13.34 -4.11
C TRP A 57 -0.11 -12.26 -4.70
N THR A 58 -1.43 -12.46 -4.63
CA THR A 58 -2.40 -11.45 -5.07
C THR A 58 -2.28 -10.17 -4.25
N MET A 59 -2.17 -10.31 -2.92
CA MET A 59 -1.99 -9.19 -2.01
C MET A 59 -0.65 -8.48 -2.22
N SER A 60 0.43 -9.22 -2.48
CA SER A 60 1.74 -8.67 -2.82
C SER A 60 1.67 -7.80 -4.06
N ARG A 61 1.06 -8.28 -5.15
CA ARG A 61 0.90 -7.49 -6.38
C ARG A 61 0.03 -6.25 -6.19
N TRP A 62 -1.00 -6.36 -5.35
CA TRP A 62 -1.80 -5.20 -4.99
C TRP A 62 -0.97 -4.14 -4.24
N ASN A 63 -0.14 -4.57 -3.29
CA ASN A 63 0.80 -3.70 -2.61
C ASN A 63 1.77 -3.03 -3.60
N ASP A 64 2.34 -3.78 -4.55
CA ASP A 64 3.22 -3.21 -5.57
C ASP A 64 2.53 -2.10 -6.39
N GLY A 65 1.26 -2.32 -6.76
CA GLY A 65 0.46 -1.31 -7.47
C GLY A 65 0.17 -0.06 -6.65
N VAL A 66 -0.15 -0.23 -5.35
CA VAL A 66 -0.34 0.91 -4.43
C VAL A 66 0.98 1.65 -4.23
N GLN A 67 2.08 0.93 -4.01
CA GLN A 67 3.41 1.50 -3.85
C GLN A 67 3.81 2.32 -5.08
N ALA A 68 3.60 1.80 -6.29
CA ALA A 68 3.86 2.52 -7.53
C ALA A 68 2.98 3.77 -7.70
N ALA A 69 1.77 3.79 -7.12
CA ALA A 69 0.88 4.94 -7.18
C ALA A 69 1.23 6.04 -6.17
N ILE A 70 1.80 5.69 -5.00
CA ILE A 70 2.09 6.64 -3.91
C ILE A 70 3.55 7.07 -3.85
N PHE A 71 4.48 6.26 -4.36
CA PHE A 71 5.91 6.57 -4.38
C PHE A 71 6.29 7.18 -5.72
N ASP A 72 6.97 8.32 -5.67
CA ASP A 72 7.54 8.96 -6.85
C ASP A 72 8.88 8.27 -7.20
N PRO A 73 8.98 7.63 -8.39
CA PRO A 73 10.21 6.95 -8.80
C PRO A 73 11.38 7.91 -9.03
N ASN A 74 11.14 9.21 -9.15
CA ASN A 74 12.16 10.24 -9.35
C ASN A 74 12.56 10.92 -8.03
N LYS A 75 11.92 10.57 -6.91
CA LYS A 75 12.24 11.13 -5.60
C LYS A 75 13.38 10.36 -4.97
N LEU A 76 14.57 10.96 -5.01
CA LEU A 76 15.74 10.43 -4.31
C LEU A 76 15.51 10.41 -2.79
N ALA A 77 16.11 9.42 -2.14
CA ALA A 77 16.20 9.39 -0.68
C ALA A 77 16.95 10.66 -0.19
N PRO A 78 16.58 11.22 0.97
CA PRO A 78 17.28 12.37 1.53
C PRO A 78 18.79 12.10 1.67
N THR A 79 19.61 13.07 1.28
CA THR A 79 21.04 13.06 1.59
C THR A 79 21.26 13.70 2.95
N TYR A 80 21.90 12.97 3.87
CA TYR A 80 22.20 13.48 5.21
C TYR A 80 23.61 14.11 5.22
N PRO A 81 23.80 15.26 5.90
CA PRO A 81 25.11 15.86 6.04
C PRO A 81 25.99 15.02 6.97
N GLU A 82 27.32 15.14 6.83
CA GLU A 82 28.29 14.47 7.72
C GLU A 82 28.05 14.82 9.20
N SER A 83 27.59 16.04 9.48
CA SER A 83 27.23 16.49 10.84
C SER A 83 26.06 15.74 11.47
N ALA A 84 25.26 15.01 10.69
CA ALA A 84 24.18 14.17 11.19
C ALA A 84 24.65 12.75 11.57
N ILE A 85 25.91 12.40 11.29
CA ILE A 85 26.48 11.10 11.67
C ILE A 85 26.75 11.10 13.17
N THR A 86 26.13 10.17 13.88
CA THR A 86 26.44 9.89 15.28
C THR A 86 27.84 9.27 15.38
N GLN A 87 28.66 9.80 16.30
CA GLN A 87 30.02 9.30 16.56
C GLN A 87 30.16 8.94 18.05
N PRO A 88 30.44 7.66 18.40
CA PRO A 88 30.56 6.51 17.49
C PRO A 88 29.23 6.12 16.85
N PHE A 89 29.27 5.49 15.66
CA PHE A 89 28.07 5.01 14.99
C PHE A 89 27.41 3.90 15.84
N PRO A 90 26.10 3.97 16.11
CA PRO A 90 25.42 2.98 16.92
C PRO A 90 25.29 1.65 16.18
N PHE A 91 25.55 0.55 16.87
CA PHE A 91 25.34 -0.79 16.32
C PHE A 91 23.83 -1.05 16.07
N ASN A 92 23.44 -1.29 14.81
CA ASN A 92 22.05 -1.32 14.36
C ASN A 92 21.66 -2.65 13.66
N ALA A 93 22.03 -3.80 14.23
CA ALA A 93 21.62 -5.10 13.74
C ALA A 93 20.41 -5.67 14.49
N PHE A 94 19.76 -6.69 13.92
CA PHE A 94 18.71 -7.44 14.60
C PHE A 94 19.25 -8.39 15.71
N TYR A 95 20.57 -8.61 15.73
CA TYR A 95 21.31 -9.43 16.70
C TYR A 95 22.27 -8.56 17.52
N ALA A 96 22.81 -9.08 18.62
CA ALA A 96 23.77 -8.34 19.45
C ALA A 96 25.16 -8.28 18.78
N GLU A 97 25.96 -7.25 19.08
CA GLU A 97 27.31 -7.10 18.51
C GLU A 97 28.22 -8.32 18.74
N ALA A 98 28.06 -9.00 19.87
CA ALA A 98 28.78 -10.23 20.19
C ALA A 98 28.47 -11.40 19.25
N GLU A 99 27.35 -11.36 18.54
CA GLU A 99 26.90 -12.37 17.57
C GLU A 99 27.36 -12.03 16.14
N ALA A 100 27.97 -10.87 15.92
CA ALA A 100 28.45 -10.47 14.61
C ALA A 100 29.50 -11.47 14.08
N PRO A 101 29.33 -11.98 12.85
CA PRO A 101 30.30 -12.91 12.28
C PRO A 101 31.63 -12.19 12.06
N ARG A 102 32.72 -12.82 12.49
CA ARG A 102 34.08 -12.37 12.17
C ARG A 102 34.48 -12.91 10.81
N VAL A 103 34.62 -12.02 9.84
CA VAL A 103 34.98 -12.35 8.46
C VAL A 103 36.42 -11.93 8.18
N ASP A 104 37.24 -12.82 7.64
CA ASP A 104 38.55 -12.47 7.09
C ASP A 104 38.37 -11.80 5.72
N GLY A 105 38.63 -10.49 5.67
CA GLY A 105 38.49 -9.70 4.46
C GLY A 105 39.44 -10.13 3.33
N SER A 106 40.57 -10.77 3.64
CA SER A 106 41.53 -11.21 2.62
C SER A 106 41.07 -12.46 1.85
N GLY A 107 40.26 -13.31 2.49
CA GLY A 107 39.70 -14.53 1.91
C GLY A 107 38.23 -14.42 1.48
N TYR A 108 37.55 -13.32 1.85
CA TYR A 108 36.14 -13.14 1.55
C TYR A 108 35.87 -13.09 0.04
N ARG A 109 34.86 -13.83 -0.41
CA ARG A 109 34.36 -13.79 -1.79
C ARG A 109 32.84 -13.62 -1.77
N LEU A 110 32.34 -12.69 -2.57
CA LEU A 110 30.92 -12.52 -2.82
C LEU A 110 30.57 -13.23 -4.14
N GLU A 111 29.71 -14.23 -4.06
CA GLU A 111 29.16 -14.87 -5.26
C GLU A 111 28.13 -13.94 -5.91
N VAL A 112 28.30 -13.69 -7.21
CA VAL A 112 27.38 -12.88 -8.01
C VAL A 112 26.79 -13.78 -9.09
N GLY A 113 25.46 -13.93 -9.10
CA GLY A 113 24.75 -14.80 -10.03
C GLY A 113 23.58 -14.12 -10.75
N GLY A 114 22.92 -14.85 -11.64
CA GLY A 114 21.79 -14.35 -12.45
C GLY A 114 22.20 -13.82 -13.82
N LEU A 115 21.42 -12.88 -14.36
CA LEU A 115 21.71 -12.23 -15.65
C LEU A 115 22.76 -11.12 -15.47
N VAL A 116 23.96 -11.53 -15.09
CA VAL A 116 25.11 -10.63 -14.95
C VAL A 116 25.77 -10.49 -16.32
N ARG A 117 26.07 -9.26 -16.74
CA ARG A 117 26.89 -9.00 -17.93
C ARG A 117 28.35 -8.97 -17.52
N GLU A 118 29.22 -9.43 -18.42
CA GLU A 118 30.68 -9.21 -18.31
C GLU A 118 31.03 -7.72 -18.43
#